data_AF-A0A8M8UQ27-F1
#
_entry.id   AF-A0A8M8UQ27-F1
#
_cell.length_a   1.000
_cell.length_b   1.000
_cell.length_c   1.000
_cell.angle_alpha   90.00
_cell.angle_beta   90.00
_cell.angle_gamma   90.00
#
_symmetry.space_group_name_H-M   'P 1'
#
loop_
_entity.id
_entity.type
_entity.pdbx_description
1 polymer ?
#
loop_
_entity_poly.entity_id
_entity_poly.type
_entity_poly.pdbx_seq_one_letter_code
_entity_poly.pdbx_strand_id
1 'polypeptide(L)'
;MRRRATDYRRPVRRRLSCWIWVLLLLSLVAGCVLFAVQHKHQDEDHVEQPVREINHRNDRVVHENQNFTEEILSAKSYARQLAEQMTLAKAYVIIAKEHNNLHLAWELSSNIRSCQLLLSKAAMREEPISLEEAEPIIKSLSSLIFKAQDAHYDIATTITTMKSHIQALEERANAATIQSTVFGQLAAESIPKNLQCIDIKLTADWLQNKSMQELADERRNSPRLVDNNLYHFCIFSDNLLAVSVVVNSTVSNAEHPKQLVFHIVTNGVKYGAMQAWFLSNDFKGYQH
;
A
#
# COMPACT_ATOMS: atom_id res chain seq x y z
N MET A 1 41.88 51.46 -6.02
CA MET A 1 42.58 50.25 -6.50
C MET A 1 42.50 49.16 -5.42
N ARG A 2 41.67 48.14 -5.60
CA ARG A 2 41.58 46.97 -4.70
C ARG A 2 41.47 45.72 -5.56
N ARG A 3 42.48 44.84 -5.50
CA ARG A 3 42.65 43.65 -6.35
C ARG A 3 41.67 42.54 -5.95
N ARG A 4 41.14 41.81 -6.95
CA ARG A 4 40.34 40.58 -6.81
C ARG A 4 41.21 39.43 -6.25
N ALA A 5 40.63 38.59 -5.40
CA ALA A 5 41.17 37.28 -5.06
C ALA A 5 40.71 36.24 -6.09
N THR A 6 41.62 35.35 -6.50
CA THR A 6 41.39 34.23 -7.40
C THR A 6 41.10 32.95 -6.59
N ASP A 7 39.97 32.31 -6.88
CA ASP A 7 39.60 31.01 -6.33
C ASP A 7 40.49 29.89 -6.90
N TYR A 8 41.23 29.21 -6.03
CA TYR A 8 41.88 27.93 -6.33
C TYR A 8 40.94 26.79 -5.89
N ARG A 9 40.20 26.18 -6.82
CA ARG A 9 39.55 24.87 -6.60
C ARG A 9 40.59 23.76 -6.74
N ARG A 10 40.91 23.07 -5.64
CA ARG A 10 41.62 21.77 -5.64
C ARG A 10 40.65 20.64 -6.04
N PRO A 11 41.01 19.71 -6.94
CA PRO A 11 40.21 18.51 -7.16
C PRO A 11 40.52 17.48 -6.06
N VAL A 12 39.53 17.22 -5.20
CA VAL A 12 39.65 16.23 -4.12
C VAL A 12 38.86 14.97 -4.50
N ARG A 13 39.55 13.82 -4.44
CA ARG A 13 39.05 12.45 -4.27
C ARG A 13 38.33 11.77 -5.45
N ARG A 14 39.11 11.24 -6.40
CA ARG A 14 38.73 10.06 -7.21
C ARG A 14 38.83 8.72 -6.46
N ARG A 15 39.64 8.63 -5.38
CA ARG A 15 39.88 7.36 -4.66
C ARG A 15 38.74 6.90 -3.74
N LEU A 16 37.97 7.81 -3.12
CA LEU A 16 36.85 7.40 -2.27
C LEU A 16 35.67 6.86 -3.07
N SER A 17 35.44 7.40 -4.26
CA SER A 17 34.37 6.92 -5.13
C SER A 17 34.58 5.45 -5.47
N CYS A 18 35.79 5.05 -5.90
CA CYS A 18 36.07 3.64 -6.21
C CYS A 18 35.85 2.69 -5.02
N TRP A 19 36.24 3.07 -3.80
CA TRP A 19 36.02 2.22 -2.62
C TRP A 19 34.53 2.04 -2.29
N ILE A 20 33.73 3.09 -2.46
CA ILE A 20 32.27 3.02 -2.28
C ILE A 20 31.65 2.09 -3.33
N TRP A 21 32.08 2.19 -4.59
CA TRP A 21 31.63 1.31 -5.66
C TRP A 21 32.04 -0.16 -5.45
N VAL A 22 33.24 -0.41 -4.93
CA VAL A 22 33.72 -1.77 -4.59
C VAL A 22 32.91 -2.36 -3.42
N LEU A 23 32.62 -1.57 -2.38
CA LEU A 23 31.80 -2.01 -1.25
C LEU A 23 30.34 -2.30 -1.67
N LEU A 24 29.77 -1.46 -2.54
CA LEU A 24 28.44 -1.70 -3.11
C LEU A 24 28.40 -2.96 -3.97
N LEU A 25 29.44 -3.24 -4.75
CA LEU A 25 29.52 -4.46 -5.55
C LEU A 25 29.62 -5.70 -4.66
N LEU A 26 30.45 -5.64 -3.60
CA LEU A 26 30.60 -6.74 -2.65
C LEU A 26 29.30 -7.03 -1.89
N SER A 27 28.57 -6.00 -1.46
CA SER A 27 27.27 -6.19 -0.79
C SER A 27 26.21 -6.76 -1.74
N LEU A 28 26.22 -6.35 -3.02
CA LEU A 28 25.32 -6.89 -4.03
C LEU A 28 25.61 -8.38 -4.29
N VAL A 29 26.88 -8.75 -4.41
CA VAL A 29 27.28 -10.15 -4.62
C VAL A 29 26.93 -11.00 -3.39
N ALA A 30 27.20 -10.53 -2.18
CA ALA A 30 26.80 -11.23 -0.96
C ALA A 30 25.28 -11.39 -0.85
N GLY A 31 24.51 -10.36 -1.23
CA GLY A 31 23.06 -10.39 -1.31
C GLY A 31 22.56 -11.41 -2.34
N CYS A 32 23.15 -11.48 -3.53
CA CYS A 32 22.83 -12.47 -4.55
C CYS A 32 23.17 -13.90 -4.10
N VAL A 33 24.27 -14.10 -3.39
CA VAL A 33 24.63 -15.42 -2.84
C VAL A 33 23.65 -15.84 -1.74
N LEU A 34 23.29 -14.94 -0.83
CA LEU A 34 22.27 -15.21 0.19
C LEU A 34 20.90 -15.47 -0.44
N PHE A 35 20.52 -14.71 -1.47
CA PHE A 35 19.28 -14.93 -2.22
C PHE A 35 19.30 -16.27 -2.95
N ALA A 36 20.42 -16.65 -3.58
CA ALA A 36 20.56 -17.95 -4.22
C ALA A 36 20.53 -19.10 -3.22
N VAL A 37 21.13 -18.93 -2.03
CA VAL A 37 21.08 -19.94 -0.95
C VAL A 37 19.67 -20.04 -0.37
N GLN A 38 18.98 -18.92 -0.14
CA GLN A 38 17.57 -18.92 0.29
C GLN A 38 16.65 -19.51 -0.77
N HIS A 39 16.82 -19.18 -2.04
CA HIS A 39 16.03 -19.74 -3.15
C HIS A 39 16.30 -21.23 -3.32
N LYS A 40 17.54 -21.69 -3.15
CA LYS A 40 17.87 -23.12 -3.21
C LYS A 40 17.32 -23.89 -2.00
N HIS A 41 17.16 -23.23 -0.85
CA HIS A 41 16.50 -23.82 0.32
C HIS A 41 14.98 -23.82 0.18
N GLN A 42 14.42 -22.81 -0.51
CA GLN A 42 13.00 -22.68 -0.79
C GLN A 42 12.53 -23.60 -1.93
N ASP A 43 13.41 -23.98 -2.86
CA ASP A 43 13.18 -25.03 -3.88
C ASP A 43 13.12 -26.45 -3.28
N GLU A 44 13.73 -26.71 -2.12
CA GLU A 44 13.57 -28.00 -1.42
C GLU A 44 12.24 -28.10 -0.65
N ASP A 45 11.63 -26.98 -0.28
CA ASP A 45 10.33 -26.93 0.42
C ASP A 45 9.13 -26.70 -0.52
N HIS A 46 9.35 -26.32 -1.79
CA HIS A 46 8.32 -26.19 -2.82
C HIS A 46 8.36 -27.33 -3.83
N VAL A 47 7.80 -28.48 -3.46
CA VAL A 47 7.25 -29.41 -4.45
C VAL A 47 5.97 -28.78 -5.03
N GLU A 48 6.10 -28.05 -6.13
CA GLU A 48 4.95 -27.64 -6.96
C GLU A 48 4.31 -28.88 -7.61
N GLN A 49 2.99 -29.00 -7.44
CA GLN A 49 2.13 -29.88 -8.24
C GLN A 49 2.13 -29.40 -9.70
N PRO A 50 2.31 -30.27 -10.70
CA PRO A 50 2.11 -29.86 -12.08
C PRO A 50 0.61 -29.87 -12.41
N VAL A 51 0.08 -28.67 -12.69
CA VAL A 51 -1.15 -28.49 -13.47
C VAL A 51 -0.85 -28.95 -14.90
N ARG A 52 -1.38 -30.11 -15.28
CA ARG A 52 -1.33 -30.63 -16.65
C ARG A 52 -2.66 -30.36 -17.33
N GLU A 53 -2.60 -29.58 -18.41
CA GLU A 53 -3.68 -29.31 -19.35
C GLU A 53 -4.44 -30.56 -19.77
N ILE A 54 -5.76 -30.41 -19.80
CA ILE A 54 -6.75 -31.38 -20.24
C ILE A 54 -6.52 -31.66 -21.73
N ASN A 55 -6.05 -32.86 -22.05
CA ASN A 55 -6.26 -33.48 -23.34
C ASN A 55 -7.02 -34.79 -23.11
N HIS A 56 -8.31 -34.79 -23.46
CA HIS A 56 -9.18 -35.96 -23.43
C HIS A 56 -8.65 -37.02 -24.41
N ARG A 57 -8.04 -38.07 -23.86
CA ARG A 57 -7.97 -39.37 -24.50
C ARG A 57 -8.38 -40.40 -23.47
N ASN A 58 -9.48 -41.09 -23.76
CA ASN A 58 -10.05 -42.17 -22.96
C ASN A 58 -8.98 -43.19 -22.58
N ASP A 59 -8.60 -43.23 -21.31
CA ASP A 59 -8.27 -44.47 -20.61
C ASP A 59 -8.92 -44.40 -19.24
N ARG A 60 -9.95 -45.24 -19.07
CA ARG A 60 -10.63 -45.42 -17.79
C ARG A 60 -9.69 -46.16 -16.85
N VAL A 61 -8.96 -45.44 -16.02
CA VAL A 61 -8.49 -45.97 -14.73
C VAL A 61 -9.46 -45.49 -13.67
N VAL A 62 -10.53 -46.25 -13.48
CA VAL A 62 -11.39 -46.14 -12.30
C VAL A 62 -10.60 -46.78 -11.15
N HIS A 63 -9.76 -45.99 -10.48
CA HIS A 63 -9.21 -46.39 -9.18
C HIS A 63 -10.23 -46.01 -8.11
N GLU A 64 -10.97 -47.02 -7.67
CA GLU A 64 -11.34 -47.43 -6.30
C GLU A 64 -11.04 -46.50 -5.09
N ASN A 65 -11.19 -45.18 -5.21
CA ASN A 65 -11.11 -44.22 -4.09
C ASN A 65 -12.34 -44.24 -3.14
N GLN A 66 -13.25 -45.20 -3.32
CA GLN A 66 -14.50 -45.29 -2.56
C GLN A 66 -14.24 -45.78 -1.13
N ASN A 67 -13.33 -46.74 -0.93
CA ASN A 67 -13.14 -47.39 0.37
C ASN A 67 -12.54 -46.45 1.45
N PHE A 68 -11.52 -45.65 1.11
CA PHE A 68 -10.90 -44.74 2.10
C PHE A 68 -11.80 -43.54 2.46
N THR A 69 -12.51 -43.00 1.46
CA THR A 69 -13.45 -41.90 1.70
C THR A 69 -14.62 -42.36 2.58
N GLU A 70 -15.14 -43.56 2.34
CA GLU A 70 -16.13 -44.20 3.20
C GLU A 70 -15.59 -44.50 4.61
N GLU A 71 -14.32 -44.89 4.71
CA GLU A 71 -13.65 -45.12 5.98
C GLU A 71 -13.53 -43.84 6.83
N ILE A 72 -13.18 -42.70 6.24
CA ILE A 72 -13.18 -41.39 6.94
C ILE A 72 -14.60 -40.98 7.38
N LEU A 73 -15.61 -41.33 6.59
CA LEU A 73 -17.01 -41.08 6.91
C LEU A 73 -17.55 -42.03 7.99
N SER A 74 -16.90 -43.19 8.20
CA SER A 74 -17.25 -44.15 9.24
C SER A 74 -16.87 -43.64 10.63
N ALA A 75 -17.87 -43.54 11.51
CA ALA A 75 -17.70 -43.05 12.88
C ALA A 75 -16.80 -43.93 13.77
N LYS A 76 -16.49 -45.16 13.34
CA LYS A 76 -15.69 -46.14 14.10
C LYS A 76 -14.32 -46.44 13.51
N SER A 77 -13.93 -45.78 12.42
CA SER A 77 -12.62 -46.02 11.81
C SER A 77 -11.48 -45.32 12.56
N TYR A 78 -10.34 -46.01 12.65
CA TYR A 78 -9.08 -45.44 13.10
C TYR A 78 -8.56 -44.33 12.17
N ALA A 79 -8.83 -44.38 10.86
CA ALA A 79 -8.47 -43.32 9.93
C ALA A 79 -9.15 -42.00 10.27
N ARG A 80 -10.46 -42.04 10.58
CA ARG A 80 -11.21 -40.88 11.06
C ARG A 80 -10.64 -40.36 12.38
N GLN A 81 -10.44 -41.25 13.35
CA GLN A 81 -9.92 -40.88 14.68
C GLN A 81 -8.54 -40.20 14.57
N LEU A 82 -7.65 -40.77 13.76
CA LEU A 82 -6.33 -40.20 13.47
C LEU A 82 -6.44 -38.82 12.81
N ALA A 83 -7.35 -38.65 11.84
CA ALA A 83 -7.57 -37.37 11.17
C ALA A 83 -8.10 -36.28 12.12
N GLU A 84 -9.03 -36.63 13.01
CA GLU A 84 -9.58 -35.72 14.03
C GLU A 84 -8.49 -35.32 15.05
N GLN A 85 -7.75 -36.30 15.59
CA GLN A 85 -6.64 -36.05 16.53
C GLN A 85 -5.52 -35.22 15.89
N MET A 86 -5.19 -35.49 14.62
CA MET A 86 -4.22 -34.69 13.86
C MET A 86 -4.68 -33.24 13.70
N THR A 87 -5.97 -33.02 13.41
CA THR A 87 -6.52 -31.66 13.26
C THR A 87 -6.42 -30.87 14.56
N LEU A 88 -6.75 -31.52 15.69
CA LEU A 88 -6.58 -30.92 17.01
C LEU A 88 -5.10 -30.65 17.34
N ALA A 89 -4.21 -31.60 17.06
CA ALA A 89 -2.77 -31.44 17.26
C ALA A 89 -2.20 -30.26 16.46
N LYS A 90 -2.66 -30.03 15.22
CA LYS A 90 -2.25 -28.86 14.40
C LYS A 90 -2.61 -27.53 15.07
N ALA A 91 -3.79 -27.44 15.69
CA ALA A 91 -4.16 -26.24 16.45
C ALA A 91 -3.21 -26.02 17.64
N TYR A 92 -2.90 -27.07 18.40
CA TYR A 92 -1.97 -26.98 19.52
C TYR A 92 -0.53 -26.66 19.12
N VAL A 93 -0.07 -27.03 17.91
CA VAL A 93 1.24 -26.58 17.40
C VAL A 93 1.30 -25.06 17.28
N ILE A 94 0.25 -24.42 16.76
CA ILE A 94 0.19 -22.96 16.61
C ILE A 94 0.22 -22.30 17.98
N ILE A 95 -0.60 -22.79 18.92
CA ILE A 95 -0.69 -22.23 20.27
C ILE A 95 0.62 -22.43 21.05
N ALA A 96 1.25 -23.60 20.93
CA ALA A 96 2.53 -23.87 21.57
C ALA A 96 3.63 -22.92 21.06
N LYS A 97 3.65 -22.59 19.76
CA LYS A 97 4.57 -21.60 19.19
C LYS A 97 4.31 -20.19 19.72
N GLU A 98 3.05 -19.79 19.81
CA GLU A 98 2.65 -18.48 20.38
C GLU A 98 3.13 -18.34 21.84
N HIS A 99 3.05 -19.42 22.61
CA HIS A 99 3.51 -19.47 24.01
C HIS A 99 5.02 -19.78 24.14
N ASN A 100 5.78 -19.74 23.04
CA ASN A 100 7.22 -20.04 22.98
C ASN A 100 7.61 -21.45 23.49
N ASN A 101 6.69 -22.40 23.51
CA ASN A 101 6.94 -23.81 23.82
C ASN A 101 7.28 -24.58 22.53
N LEU A 102 8.46 -24.28 21.99
CA LEU A 102 8.93 -24.85 20.73
C LEU A 102 9.17 -26.36 20.81
N HIS A 103 9.46 -26.89 21.99
CA HIS A 103 9.67 -28.33 22.21
C HIS A 103 8.37 -29.11 21.99
N LEU A 104 7.28 -28.72 22.67
CA LEU A 104 5.97 -29.36 22.49
C LEU A 104 5.47 -29.19 21.05
N ALA A 105 5.68 -28.01 20.44
CA ALA A 105 5.34 -27.78 19.04
C ALA A 105 6.08 -28.74 18.09
N TRP A 106 7.35 -29.04 18.37
CA TRP A 106 8.14 -30.00 17.59
C TRP A 106 7.65 -31.44 17.79
N GLU A 107 7.38 -31.86 19.03
CA GLU A 107 6.88 -33.22 19.34
C GLU A 107 5.53 -33.50 18.66
N LEU A 108 4.60 -32.53 18.73
CA LEU A 108 3.31 -32.56 18.04
C LEU A 108 3.51 -32.63 16.52
N SER A 109 4.37 -31.78 15.96
CA SER A 109 4.66 -31.75 14.52
C SER A 109 5.26 -33.07 14.02
N SER A 110 6.09 -33.73 14.82
CA SER A 110 6.66 -35.04 14.50
C SER A 110 5.57 -36.12 14.43
N ASN A 111 4.70 -36.19 15.43
CA ASN A 111 3.60 -37.14 15.44
C ASN A 111 2.55 -36.88 14.36
N ILE A 112 2.29 -35.61 14.02
CA ILE A 112 1.44 -35.24 12.87
C ILE A 112 2.01 -35.82 11.57
N ARG A 113 3.32 -35.72 11.34
CA ARG A 113 3.97 -36.32 10.16
C ARG A 113 3.82 -37.84 10.13
N SER A 114 4.00 -38.52 11.26
CA SER A 114 3.77 -39.97 11.36
C SER A 114 2.33 -40.36 11.07
N CYS A 115 1.36 -39.61 11.60
CA CYS A 115 -0.07 -39.79 11.33
C CYS A 115 -0.40 -39.57 9.85
N GLN A 116 0.13 -38.52 9.22
CA GLN A 116 -0.05 -38.23 7.80
C GLN A 116 0.50 -39.36 6.93
N LEU A 117 1.69 -39.86 7.25
CA LEU A 117 2.29 -40.98 6.52
C LEU A 117 1.42 -42.23 6.59
N LEU A 118 0.86 -42.54 7.77
CA LEU A 118 -0.02 -43.70 7.93
C LEU A 118 -1.32 -43.54 7.13
N LEU A 119 -1.97 -42.37 7.22
CA LEU A 119 -3.18 -42.07 6.44
C LEU A 119 -2.92 -42.13 4.93
N SER A 120 -1.79 -41.60 4.45
CA SER A 120 -1.42 -41.68 3.04
C SER A 120 -1.15 -43.12 2.59
N LYS A 121 -0.52 -43.95 3.43
CA LYS A 121 -0.30 -45.38 3.13
C LYS A 121 -1.62 -46.14 3.06
N ALA A 122 -2.54 -45.86 3.97
CA ALA A 122 -3.87 -46.47 3.98
C ALA A 122 -4.67 -46.08 2.74
N ALA A 123 -4.61 -44.82 2.30
CA ALA A 123 -5.28 -44.36 1.08
C ALA A 123 -4.76 -45.04 -0.20
N MET A 124 -3.56 -45.63 -0.18
CA MET A 124 -2.98 -46.38 -1.30
C MET A 124 -3.24 -47.89 -1.23
N ARG A 125 -3.88 -48.38 -0.16
CA ARG A 125 -4.17 -49.79 0.08
C ARG A 125 -5.69 -50.01 0.06
N GLU A 126 -6.11 -51.23 -0.27
CA GLU A 126 -7.52 -51.63 -0.19
C GLU A 126 -7.93 -52.02 1.25
N GLU A 127 -6.96 -52.21 2.14
CA GLU A 127 -7.16 -52.63 3.53
C GLU A 127 -7.27 -51.42 4.47
N PRO A 128 -8.23 -51.43 5.42
CA PRO A 128 -8.40 -50.37 6.41
C PRO A 128 -7.24 -50.34 7.42
N ILE A 129 -7.08 -49.21 8.11
CA ILE A 129 -6.03 -49.06 9.12
C ILE A 129 -6.28 -50.05 10.28
N SER A 130 -5.28 -50.87 10.58
CA SER A 130 -5.34 -51.81 11.70
C SER A 130 -5.13 -51.11 13.04
N LEU A 131 -5.65 -51.70 14.12
CA LEU A 131 -5.44 -51.20 15.48
C LEU A 131 -3.94 -51.14 15.82
N GLU A 132 -3.17 -52.14 15.42
CA GLU A 132 -1.73 -52.25 15.72
C GLU A 132 -0.92 -51.10 15.09
N GLU A 133 -1.30 -50.65 13.90
CA GLU A 133 -0.70 -49.49 13.24
C GLU A 133 -1.15 -48.16 13.87
N ALA A 134 -2.42 -48.05 14.27
CA ALA A 134 -3.02 -46.81 14.76
C ALA A 134 -2.72 -46.52 16.24
N GLU A 135 -2.75 -47.53 17.10
CA GLU A 135 -2.61 -47.43 18.56
C GLU A 135 -1.40 -46.60 19.01
N PRO A 136 -0.16 -46.84 18.53
CA PRO A 136 1.00 -46.08 19.01
C PRO A 136 0.89 -44.58 18.67
N ILE A 137 0.37 -44.24 17.49
CA ILE A 137 0.21 -42.84 17.04
C ILE A 137 -0.90 -42.16 17.84
N ILE A 138 -2.04 -42.82 18.01
CA ILE A 138 -3.17 -42.30 18.79
C ILE A 138 -2.76 -42.03 20.23
N LYS A 139 -2.07 -42.98 20.87
CA LYS A 139 -1.63 -42.85 22.26
C LYS A 139 -0.62 -41.71 22.44
N SER A 140 0.32 -41.60 21.52
CA SER A 140 1.32 -40.53 21.51
C SER A 140 0.69 -39.15 21.32
N LEU A 141 -0.18 -38.99 20.30
CA LEU A 141 -0.93 -37.74 20.06
C LEU A 141 -1.80 -37.36 21.26
N SER A 142 -2.54 -38.32 21.82
CA SER A 142 -3.41 -38.08 22.98
C SER A 142 -2.61 -37.58 24.19
N SER A 143 -1.43 -38.17 24.44
CA SER A 143 -0.53 -37.74 25.52
C SER A 143 -0.03 -36.30 25.31
N LEU A 144 0.38 -35.95 24.09
CA LEU A 144 0.84 -34.60 23.78
C LEU A 144 -0.28 -33.56 23.83
N ILE A 145 -1.48 -33.92 23.38
CA ILE A 145 -2.68 -33.07 23.48
C ILE A 145 -3.04 -32.84 24.96
N PHE A 146 -2.97 -33.89 25.78
CA PHE A 146 -3.20 -33.76 27.22
C PHE A 146 -2.18 -32.82 27.87
N LYS A 147 -0.88 -32.94 27.53
CA LYS A 147 0.16 -31.98 27.99
C LYS A 147 -0.15 -30.55 27.57
N ALA A 148 -0.66 -30.34 26.35
CA ALA A 148 -1.05 -29.01 25.88
C ALA A 148 -2.25 -28.45 26.66
N GLN A 149 -3.22 -29.29 26.99
CA GLN A 149 -4.38 -28.93 27.82
C GLN A 149 -3.99 -28.62 29.27
N ASP A 150 -3.09 -29.40 29.86
CA ASP A 150 -2.53 -29.19 31.20
C ASP A 150 -1.75 -27.88 31.28
N ALA A 151 -1.06 -27.50 30.20
CA ALA A 151 -0.44 -26.18 30.04
C ALA A 151 -1.45 -25.03 29.81
N HIS A 152 -2.76 -25.28 29.98
CA HIS A 152 -3.86 -24.32 29.80
C HIS A 152 -3.91 -23.67 28.42
N TYR A 153 -3.53 -24.38 27.35
CA TYR A 153 -3.71 -23.91 25.97
C TYR A 153 -5.19 -23.98 25.58
N ASP A 154 -5.98 -23.02 26.05
CA ASP A 154 -7.38 -22.88 25.66
C ASP A 154 -7.47 -22.28 24.25
N ILE A 155 -7.87 -23.14 23.31
CA ILE A 155 -8.07 -22.80 21.91
C ILE A 155 -9.12 -21.70 21.76
N ALA A 156 -10.20 -21.72 22.54
CA ALA A 156 -11.29 -20.75 22.42
C ALA A 156 -10.86 -19.34 22.85
N THR A 157 -10.12 -19.26 23.95
CA THR A 157 -9.50 -18.01 24.41
C THR A 157 -8.48 -17.50 23.39
N THR A 158 -7.62 -18.37 22.85
CA THR A 158 -6.63 -17.97 21.84
C THR A 158 -7.29 -17.42 20.58
N ILE A 159 -8.34 -18.08 20.06
CA ILE A 159 -9.10 -17.60 18.90
C ILE A 159 -9.72 -16.22 19.17
N THR A 160 -10.30 -16.03 20.36
CA THR A 160 -10.93 -14.77 20.74
C THR A 160 -9.90 -13.62 20.82
N THR A 161 -8.73 -13.89 21.39
CA THR A 161 -7.62 -12.92 21.47
C THR A 161 -7.03 -12.61 20.09
N MET A 162 -6.84 -13.62 19.24
CA MET A 162 -6.37 -13.38 17.86
C MET A 162 -7.38 -12.54 17.07
N LYS A 163 -8.68 -12.81 17.21
CA LYS A 163 -9.72 -12.01 16.57
C LYS A 163 -9.68 -10.54 17.02
N SER A 164 -9.49 -10.27 18.32
CA SER A 164 -9.39 -8.89 18.81
C SER A 164 -8.12 -8.19 18.30
N HIS A 165 -7.00 -8.90 18.21
CA HIS A 165 -5.76 -8.37 17.63
C HIS A 165 -5.92 -8.04 16.14
N ILE A 166 -6.58 -8.90 15.36
CA ILE A 166 -6.88 -8.65 13.94
C ILE A 166 -7.72 -7.39 13.79
N GLN A 167 -8.81 -7.28 14.57
CA GLN A 167 -9.68 -6.10 14.52
C GLN A 167 -8.91 -4.81 14.86
N ALA A 168 -8.08 -4.83 15.92
CA ALA A 168 -7.28 -3.68 16.30
C ALA A 168 -6.23 -3.29 15.24
N LEU A 169 -5.69 -4.26 14.49
CA LEU A 169 -4.78 -4.01 13.37
C LEU A 169 -5.52 -3.41 12.17
N GLU A 170 -6.71 -3.92 11.85
CA GLU A 170 -7.56 -3.40 10.78
C GLU A 170 -7.99 -1.96 11.05
N GLU A 171 -8.43 -1.65 12.27
CA GLU A 171 -8.79 -0.28 12.68
C GLU A 171 -7.59 0.68 12.54
N ARG A 172 -6.39 0.25 12.94
CA ARG A 172 -5.16 1.05 12.77
C ARG A 172 -4.80 1.25 11.30
N ALA A 173 -4.92 0.22 10.47
CA ALA A 173 -4.64 0.33 9.05
C ALA A 173 -5.61 1.31 8.37
N ASN A 174 -6.90 1.21 8.67
CA ASN A 174 -7.92 2.11 8.15
C ASN A 174 -7.67 3.56 8.58
N ALA A 175 -7.34 3.80 9.86
CA ALA A 175 -6.99 5.14 10.34
C ALA A 175 -5.77 5.72 9.60
N ALA A 176 -4.74 4.91 9.35
CA ALA A 176 -3.57 5.32 8.59
C ALA A 176 -3.90 5.62 7.12
N THR A 177 -4.77 4.84 6.49
CA THR A 177 -5.27 5.10 5.13
C THR A 177 -6.01 6.44 5.06
N ILE A 178 -6.93 6.70 5.99
CA ILE A 178 -7.66 7.96 6.07
C ILE A 178 -6.69 9.14 6.24
N GLN A 179 -5.72 9.03 7.15
CA GLN A 179 -4.69 10.06 7.33
C GLN A 179 -3.87 10.29 6.07
N SER A 180 -3.46 9.22 5.39
CA SER A 180 -2.71 9.31 4.13
C SER A 180 -3.50 10.03 3.06
N THR A 181 -4.80 9.75 2.92
CA THR A 181 -5.66 10.44 1.94
C THR A 181 -5.82 11.92 2.27
N VAL A 182 -5.99 12.27 3.55
CA VAL A 182 -6.11 13.67 3.98
C VAL A 182 -4.81 14.42 3.74
N PHE A 183 -3.66 13.84 4.06
CA PHE A 183 -2.36 14.46 3.77
C PHE A 183 -2.08 14.57 2.28
N GLY A 184 -2.49 13.58 1.49
CA GLY A 184 -2.41 13.64 0.03
C GLY A 184 -3.21 14.80 -0.54
N GLN A 185 -4.46 14.97 -0.09
CA GLN A 185 -5.30 16.11 -0.48
C GLN A 185 -4.68 17.43 -0.03
N LEU A 186 -4.26 17.54 1.23
CA LEU A 186 -3.63 18.75 1.75
C LEU A 186 -2.37 19.11 0.95
N ALA A 187 -1.55 18.13 0.57
CA ALA A 187 -0.37 18.36 -0.25
C ALA A 187 -0.72 18.80 -1.67
N ALA A 188 -1.75 18.21 -2.28
CA ALA A 188 -2.23 18.58 -3.61
C ALA A 188 -2.85 19.99 -3.66
N GLU A 189 -3.57 20.39 -2.61
CA GLU A 189 -4.15 21.72 -2.46
C GLU A 189 -3.14 22.76 -1.95
N SER A 190 -2.06 22.31 -1.30
CA SER A 190 -1.06 23.22 -0.75
C SER A 190 -0.34 23.97 -1.85
N ILE A 191 -0.38 25.30 -1.74
CA ILE A 191 0.42 26.17 -2.59
C ILE A 191 1.82 26.29 -1.95
N PRO A 192 2.92 26.11 -2.72
CA PRO A 192 4.28 26.37 -2.26
C PRO A 192 4.42 27.70 -1.47
N LYS A 193 5.19 27.70 -0.39
CA LYS A 193 5.31 28.85 0.54
C LYS A 193 5.69 30.17 -0.16
N ASN A 194 6.52 30.12 -1.20
CA ASN A 194 6.91 31.28 -1.99
C ASN A 194 5.71 31.94 -2.71
N LEU A 195 4.74 31.15 -3.17
CA LEU A 195 3.52 31.63 -3.78
C LEU A 195 2.54 32.18 -2.74
N GLN A 196 2.52 31.61 -1.54
CA GLN A 196 1.77 32.18 -0.41
C GLN A 196 2.28 33.58 -0.04
N CYS A 197 3.59 33.85 -0.14
CA CYS A 197 4.14 35.19 0.05
C CYS A 197 3.67 36.19 -1.02
N ILE A 198 3.44 35.74 -2.27
CA ILE A 198 2.92 36.59 -3.35
C ILE A 198 1.51 37.07 -3.00
N ASP A 199 0.62 36.16 -2.59
CA ASP A 199 -0.75 36.51 -2.20
C ASP A 199 -0.77 37.53 -1.03
N ILE A 200 0.07 37.31 -0.01
CA ILE A 200 0.17 38.23 1.14
C ILE A 200 0.65 39.60 0.68
N LYS A 201 1.69 39.66 -0.18
CA LYS A 201 2.23 40.90 -0.68
C LYS A 201 1.21 41.66 -1.53
N LEU A 202 0.55 40.99 -2.48
CA LEU A 202 -0.48 41.60 -3.32
C LEU A 202 -1.67 42.11 -2.50
N THR A 203 -2.07 41.36 -1.47
CA THR A 203 -3.12 41.81 -0.55
C THR A 203 -2.68 43.06 0.22
N ALA A 204 -1.43 43.10 0.69
CA ALA A 204 -0.89 44.28 1.36
C ALA A 204 -0.81 45.49 0.41
N ASP A 205 -0.36 45.28 -0.83
CA ASP A 205 -0.29 46.32 -1.86
C ASP A 205 -1.68 46.87 -2.19
N TRP A 206 -2.69 45.99 -2.32
CA TRP A 206 -4.09 46.39 -2.52
C TRP A 206 -4.62 47.27 -1.37
N LEU A 207 -4.36 46.88 -0.12
CA LEU A 207 -4.85 47.61 1.05
C LEU A 207 -4.15 48.96 1.26
N GLN A 208 -2.87 49.05 0.88
CA GLN A 208 -2.08 50.26 1.10
C GLN A 208 -2.19 51.28 -0.06
N ASN A 209 -2.50 50.82 -1.27
CA ASN A 209 -2.52 51.67 -2.45
C ASN A 209 -3.94 52.14 -2.82
N LYS A 210 -4.33 53.33 -2.34
CA LYS A 210 -5.63 53.94 -2.68
C LYS A 210 -5.83 54.16 -4.18
N SER A 211 -4.79 54.56 -4.91
CA SER A 211 -4.89 54.78 -6.36
C SER A 211 -5.23 53.48 -7.11
N MET A 212 -4.76 52.33 -6.60
CA MET A 212 -5.10 51.03 -7.17
C MET A 212 -6.58 50.68 -6.93
N GLN A 213 -7.13 51.05 -5.78
CA GLN A 213 -8.55 50.87 -5.49
C GLN A 213 -9.42 51.76 -6.37
N GLU A 214 -9.03 53.02 -6.57
CA GLU A 214 -9.70 53.95 -7.49
C GLU A 214 -9.69 53.42 -8.93
N LEU A 215 -8.55 52.91 -9.41
CA LEU A 215 -8.45 52.26 -10.73
C LEU A 215 -9.33 51.00 -10.86
N ALA A 216 -9.46 50.21 -9.80
CA ALA A 216 -10.39 49.08 -9.77
C ALA A 216 -11.84 49.57 -9.91
N ASP A 217 -12.23 50.62 -9.19
CA ASP A 217 -13.57 51.19 -9.26
C ASP A 217 -13.88 51.76 -10.66
N GLU A 218 -12.90 52.39 -11.31
CA GLU A 218 -13.02 52.83 -12.70
C GLU A 218 -13.23 51.64 -13.65
N ARG A 219 -12.43 50.57 -13.53
CA ARG A 219 -12.61 49.36 -14.36
C ARG A 219 -13.95 48.68 -14.10
N ARG A 220 -14.45 48.70 -12.86
CA ARG A 220 -15.76 48.16 -12.47
C ARG A 220 -16.93 48.87 -13.12
N ASN A 221 -16.76 50.15 -13.44
CA ASN A 221 -17.77 50.95 -14.13
C ASN A 221 -17.59 50.96 -15.65
N SER A 222 -16.71 50.10 -16.19
CA SER A 222 -16.47 50.05 -17.62
C SER A 222 -17.70 49.56 -18.40
N PRO A 223 -18.12 50.28 -19.46
CA PRO A 223 -19.27 49.86 -20.27
C PRO A 223 -19.02 48.52 -20.99
N ARG A 224 -17.76 48.12 -21.13
CA ARG A 224 -17.36 46.84 -21.74
C ARG A 224 -17.80 45.63 -20.92
N LEU A 225 -18.03 45.77 -19.62
CA LEU A 225 -18.44 44.66 -18.77
C LEU A 225 -19.87 44.17 -19.06
N VAL A 226 -20.68 45.01 -19.69
CA VAL A 226 -22.08 44.76 -20.02
C VAL A 226 -22.36 44.79 -21.53
N ASP A 227 -21.31 44.91 -22.35
CA ASP A 227 -21.44 44.94 -23.81
C ASP A 227 -21.60 43.52 -24.38
N ASN A 228 -22.83 43.16 -24.71
CA ASN A 228 -23.18 41.85 -25.28
C ASN A 228 -22.51 41.55 -26.64
N ASN A 229 -21.84 42.51 -27.27
CA ASN A 229 -21.07 42.28 -28.49
C ASN A 229 -19.66 41.72 -28.21
N LEU A 230 -19.25 41.63 -26.94
CA LEU A 230 -17.98 41.03 -26.51
C LEU A 230 -18.19 39.59 -26.03
N TYR A 231 -17.11 38.81 -26.05
CA TYR A 231 -17.11 37.44 -25.56
C TYR A 231 -16.78 37.42 -24.06
N HIS A 232 -17.76 37.05 -23.25
CA HIS A 232 -17.63 37.00 -21.79
C HIS A 232 -17.31 35.59 -21.29
N PHE A 233 -16.29 35.47 -20.45
CA PHE A 233 -15.87 34.24 -19.79
C PHE A 233 -15.92 34.41 -18.28
N CYS A 234 -16.59 33.50 -17.57
CA CYS A 234 -16.57 33.46 -16.11
C CYS A 234 -15.56 32.42 -15.61
N ILE A 235 -14.63 32.85 -14.75
CA ILE A 235 -13.65 31.98 -14.11
C ILE A 235 -13.92 31.98 -12.61
N PHE A 236 -14.30 30.82 -12.06
CA PHE A 236 -14.52 30.62 -10.63
C PHE A 236 -13.31 29.92 -10.03
N SER A 237 -12.48 30.64 -9.29
CA SER A 237 -11.27 30.07 -8.68
C SER A 237 -10.65 31.00 -7.65
N ASP A 238 -10.06 30.41 -6.61
CA ASP A 238 -9.27 31.09 -5.58
C ASP A 238 -7.76 30.99 -5.82
N ASN A 239 -7.34 30.34 -6.91
CA ASN A 239 -5.95 30.16 -7.28
C ASN A 239 -5.52 31.25 -8.27
N LEU A 240 -4.90 32.31 -7.73
CA LEU A 240 -4.43 33.48 -8.50
C LEU A 240 -3.54 33.11 -9.69
N LEU A 241 -2.63 32.14 -9.53
CA LEU A 241 -1.75 31.72 -10.62
C LEU A 241 -2.50 30.95 -11.69
N ALA A 242 -3.40 30.05 -11.30
CA ALA A 242 -4.20 29.30 -12.27
C ALA A 242 -5.06 30.26 -13.12
N VAL A 243 -5.73 31.23 -12.48
CA VAL A 243 -6.50 32.26 -13.19
C VAL A 243 -5.59 33.08 -14.10
N SER A 244 -4.45 33.56 -13.59
CA SER A 244 -3.48 34.34 -14.39
C SER A 244 -2.98 33.57 -15.61
N VAL A 245 -2.69 32.28 -15.49
CA VAL A 245 -2.21 31.46 -16.60
C VAL A 245 -3.30 31.24 -17.63
N VAL A 246 -4.52 30.88 -17.19
CA VAL A 246 -5.68 30.69 -18.08
C VAL A 246 -5.95 31.96 -18.86
N VAL A 247 -6.05 33.10 -18.17
CA VAL A 247 -6.33 34.39 -18.77
C VAL A 247 -5.22 34.82 -19.74
N ASN A 248 -3.95 34.75 -19.32
CA ASN A 248 -2.82 35.15 -20.16
C ASN A 248 -2.67 34.26 -21.40
N SER A 249 -2.81 32.94 -21.25
CA SER A 249 -2.75 32.00 -22.35
C SER A 249 -3.90 32.24 -23.35
N THR A 250 -5.11 32.44 -22.84
CA THR A 250 -6.29 32.69 -23.69
C THR A 250 -6.12 34.00 -24.48
N VAL A 251 -5.71 35.07 -23.81
CA VAL A 251 -5.44 36.37 -24.46
C VAL A 251 -4.30 36.28 -25.47
N SER A 252 -3.23 35.57 -25.16
CA SER A 252 -2.05 35.48 -26.04
C SER A 252 -2.29 34.64 -27.29
N ASN A 253 -3.18 33.66 -27.23
CA ASN A 253 -3.48 32.76 -28.34
C ASN A 253 -4.75 33.14 -29.12
N ALA A 254 -5.54 34.11 -28.63
CA ALA A 254 -6.73 34.58 -29.32
C ALA A 254 -6.38 35.45 -30.53
N GLU A 255 -7.10 35.28 -31.64
CA GLU A 255 -6.97 36.11 -32.83
C GLU A 255 -7.47 37.56 -32.58
N HIS A 256 -8.49 37.71 -31.74
CA HIS A 256 -9.09 38.99 -31.38
C HIS A 256 -9.15 39.19 -29.85
N PRO A 257 -8.00 39.37 -29.17
CA PRO A 257 -7.94 39.42 -27.70
C PRO A 257 -8.71 40.61 -27.09
N LYS A 258 -8.86 41.69 -27.87
CA LYS A 258 -9.65 42.87 -27.48
C LYS A 258 -11.15 42.62 -27.46
N GLN A 259 -11.65 41.48 -27.97
CA GLN A 259 -13.07 41.14 -27.89
C GLN A 259 -13.40 40.27 -26.66
N LEU A 260 -12.39 39.87 -25.88
CA LEU A 260 -12.56 39.02 -24.71
C LEU A 260 -12.74 39.85 -23.44
N VAL A 261 -13.67 39.44 -22.58
CA VAL A 261 -13.89 39.95 -21.24
C VAL A 261 -13.90 38.77 -20.28
N PHE A 262 -13.02 38.80 -19.28
CA PHE A 262 -13.00 37.82 -18.21
C PHE A 262 -13.70 38.41 -16.98
N HIS A 263 -14.58 37.62 -16.38
CA HIS A 263 -15.21 37.86 -15.10
C HIS A 263 -14.62 36.87 -14.09
N ILE A 264 -13.79 37.35 -13.18
CA ILE A 264 -13.13 36.50 -12.19
C ILE A 264 -13.92 36.51 -10.89
N VAL A 265 -14.41 35.34 -10.50
CA VAL A 265 -15.15 35.12 -9.26
C VAL A 265 -14.26 34.37 -8.28
N THR A 266 -13.96 35.02 -7.15
CA THR A 266 -13.10 34.50 -6.08
C THR A 266 -13.69 34.85 -4.71
N ASN A 267 -13.20 34.21 -3.66
CA ASN A 267 -13.60 34.51 -2.30
C ASN A 267 -13.11 35.89 -1.81
N GLY A 268 -13.72 36.39 -0.73
CA GLY A 268 -13.41 37.72 -0.20
C GLY A 268 -11.97 37.88 0.34
N VAL A 269 -11.32 36.78 0.72
CA VAL A 269 -9.93 36.80 1.23
C VAL A 269 -8.94 36.99 0.08
N LYS A 270 -9.21 36.40 -1.09
CA LYS A 270 -8.35 36.46 -2.27
C LYS A 270 -8.65 37.64 -3.20
N TYR A 271 -9.81 38.27 -3.04
CA TYR A 271 -10.25 39.40 -3.86
C TYR A 271 -9.18 40.50 -4.02
N GLY A 272 -8.62 40.99 -2.92
CA GLY A 272 -7.62 42.06 -2.96
C GLY A 272 -6.35 41.67 -3.73
N ALA A 273 -5.85 40.45 -3.50
CA ALA A 273 -4.70 39.94 -4.24
C ALA A 273 -4.97 39.81 -5.74
N MET A 274 -6.16 39.31 -6.10
CA MET A 274 -6.60 39.15 -7.48
C MET A 274 -6.67 40.52 -8.18
N GLN A 275 -7.28 41.52 -7.54
CA GLN A 275 -7.36 42.88 -8.06
C GLN A 275 -5.98 43.51 -8.25
N ALA A 276 -5.11 43.43 -7.23
CA ALA A 276 -3.76 43.96 -7.34
C ALA A 276 -2.96 43.31 -8.48
N TRP A 277 -3.10 42.00 -8.68
CA TRP A 277 -2.41 41.29 -9.75
C TRP A 277 -2.85 41.74 -11.15
N PHE A 278 -4.15 41.78 -11.40
CA PHE A 278 -4.70 42.12 -12.72
C PHE A 278 -4.68 43.62 -13.05
N LEU A 279 -4.53 44.48 -12.04
CA LEU A 279 -4.24 45.90 -12.24
C LEU A 279 -2.76 46.18 -12.48
N SER A 280 -1.86 45.43 -11.83
CA SER A 280 -0.41 45.65 -11.93
C SER A 280 0.23 44.99 -13.15
N ASN A 281 -0.44 44.00 -13.76
CA ASN A 281 0.05 43.30 -14.94
C ASN A 281 -0.75 43.69 -16.17
N ASP A 282 -0.05 44.09 -17.24
CA ASP A 282 -0.68 44.46 -18.51
C ASP A 282 -0.91 43.21 -19.36
N PHE A 283 -2.07 42.59 -19.17
CA PHE A 283 -2.54 41.54 -20.06
C PHE A 283 -3.27 42.16 -21.25
N LYS A 284 -2.94 41.75 -22.48
CA LYS A 284 -3.45 42.36 -23.73
C LYS A 284 -4.97 42.19 -24.01
N GLY A 285 -5.76 41.78 -23.03
CA GLY A 285 -7.22 41.62 -23.06
C GLY A 285 -7.88 42.25 -21.84
N TYR A 286 -9.11 42.77 -21.96
CA TYR A 286 -9.77 43.50 -20.87
C TYR A 286 -10.23 42.52 -19.78
N GLN A 287 -9.84 42.77 -18.53
CA GLN A 287 -10.01 41.83 -17.41
C GLN A 287 -10.60 42.55 -16.21
N HIS A 288 -11.55 41.89 -15.55
CA HIS A 288 -12.14 42.28 -14.28
C HIS A 288 -12.40 41.06 -13.39
#